data_AF-A0A2G9UNY9-F1
#
_entry.id   AF-A0A2G9UNY9-F1
#
_cell.length_a   1.000
_cell.length_b   1.000
_cell.length_c   1.000
_cell.angle_alpha   90.00
_cell.angle_beta   90.00
_cell.angle_gamma   90.00
#
_symmetry.space_group_name_H-M   'P 1'
#
loop_
_entity.id
_entity.type
_entity.pdbx_description
1 polymer ?
#
loop_
_entity_poly.entity_id
_entity_poly.type
_entity_poly.pdbx_seq_one_letter_code
_entity_poly.pdbx_strand_id
1 'polypeptide(L)'
;MYSDVWSFDLDTYQWKRMPFDLATPVFFHDAAITKEGCLLVWGGVRDIYSSHRTNIGQYCYLEPPSLKTLAALSLRPYISYKTVEEANNLRFSCVMEVVRGICSDQSLKCPSPAISEASTD
;
A
#
# COMPACT_ATOMS: atom_id res chain seq x y z
N MET A 1 5.88 -10.72 -23.53
CA MET A 1 6.44 -9.75 -22.58
C MET A 1 6.18 -10.29 -21.18
N TYR A 2 7.15 -10.19 -20.28
CA TYR A 2 7.04 -10.80 -18.95
C TYR A 2 6.76 -9.76 -17.87
N SER A 3 6.08 -10.19 -16.81
CA SER A 3 5.76 -9.41 -15.61
C SER A 3 6.18 -10.15 -14.34
N ASP A 4 6.85 -11.28 -14.48
CA ASP A 4 7.32 -12.07 -13.36
C ASP A 4 8.42 -11.33 -12.59
N VAL A 5 8.39 -11.48 -11.27
CA VAL A 5 9.39 -10.91 -10.38
C VAL A 5 10.18 -12.04 -9.75
N TRP A 6 11.50 -11.90 -9.76
CA TRP A 6 12.42 -12.89 -9.24
C TRP A 6 13.36 -12.26 -8.22
N SER A 7 13.66 -12.99 -7.16
CA SER A 7 14.75 -12.67 -6.24
C SER A 7 15.88 -13.68 -6.41
N PHE A 8 17.10 -13.20 -6.23
CA PHE A 8 18.29 -14.03 -6.20
C PHE A 8 18.86 -14.03 -4.79
N ASP A 9 18.97 -15.20 -4.19
CA ASP A 9 19.59 -15.39 -2.88
C ASP A 9 21.11 -15.45 -3.04
N LEU A 10 21.82 -14.54 -2.37
CA LEU A 10 23.28 -14.43 -2.45
C LEU A 10 24.02 -15.44 -1.56
N ASP A 11 23.35 -16.03 -0.58
CA ASP A 11 23.92 -17.03 0.32
C ASP A 11 23.78 -18.44 -0.28
N THR A 12 22.63 -18.74 -0.90
CA THR A 12 22.36 -20.06 -1.49
C THR A 12 22.61 -20.12 -3.00
N TYR A 13 22.80 -18.98 -3.67
CA TYR A 13 22.93 -18.85 -5.13
C TYR A 13 21.74 -19.42 -5.91
N GLN A 14 20.53 -19.22 -5.39
CA GLN A 14 19.30 -19.75 -6.00
C GLN A 14 18.34 -18.63 -6.40
N TRP A 15 17.72 -18.80 -7.56
CA TRP A 15 16.61 -17.95 -8.01
C TRP A 15 15.30 -18.43 -7.38
N LYS A 16 14.53 -17.49 -6.85
CA LYS A 16 13.18 -17.72 -6.34
C LYS A 16 12.21 -16.80 -7.07
N ARG A 17 11.16 -17.39 -7.68
CA ARG A 17 10.05 -16.60 -8.22
C ARG A 17 9.23 -16.04 -7.05
N MET A 18 8.94 -14.75 -7.10
CA MET A 18 8.10 -14.09 -6.10
C MET A 18 6.62 -14.48 -6.31
N PRO A 19 5.79 -14.49 -5.25
CA PRO A 19 4.38 -14.90 -5.34
C PRO A 19 3.46 -13.83 -5.96
N PHE A 20 4.03 -12.86 -6.69
CA PHE A 20 3.32 -11.77 -7.33
C PHE A 20 4.00 -11.41 -8.66
N ASP A 21 3.22 -10.78 -9.53
CA ASP A 21 3.68 -10.25 -10.81
C ASP A 21 3.49 -8.72 -10.82
N LEU A 22 4.23 -8.04 -11.69
CA LEU A 22 4.00 -6.63 -12.00
C LEU A 22 2.60 -6.47 -12.61
N ALA A 23 1.87 -5.44 -12.17
CA ALA A 23 0.53 -5.12 -12.69
C ALA A 23 0.54 -4.82 -14.19
N THR A 24 1.63 -4.26 -14.71
CA THR A 24 1.86 -4.05 -16.14
C THR A 24 3.23 -4.60 -16.54
N PRO A 25 3.29 -5.56 -17.49
CA PRO A 25 4.55 -5.99 -18.09
C PRO A 25 5.26 -4.81 -18.75
N VAL A 26 6.53 -4.56 -18.39
CA VAL A 26 7.34 -3.45 -18.92
C VAL A 26 8.82 -3.84 -19.05
N PHE A 27 9.49 -3.35 -20.08
CA PHE A 27 10.97 -3.39 -20.19
C PHE A 27 11.54 -1.97 -20.31
N PHE A 28 12.86 -1.82 -20.14
CA PHE A 28 13.56 -0.52 -20.06
C PHE A 28 12.93 0.44 -19.04
N HIS A 29 12.50 -0.10 -17.90
CA HIS A 29 11.96 0.63 -16.77
C HIS A 29 13.07 0.97 -15.76
N ASP A 30 12.77 1.90 -14.85
CA ASP A 30 13.57 2.13 -13.65
C ASP A 30 12.94 1.41 -12.45
N ALA A 31 13.76 0.98 -11.50
CA ALA A 31 13.29 0.28 -10.31
C ALA A 31 14.13 0.61 -9.07
N ALA A 32 13.47 0.74 -7.92
CA ALA A 32 14.11 1.00 -6.64
C ALA A 32 13.38 0.26 -5.51
N ILE A 33 14.10 -0.10 -4.45
CA ILE A 33 13.51 -0.70 -3.24
C ILE A 33 13.57 0.35 -2.12
N THR A 34 12.44 0.57 -1.45
CA THR A 34 12.37 1.46 -0.28
C THR A 34 12.91 0.78 0.97
N LYS A 35 13.20 1.58 2.01
CA LYS A 35 13.61 1.06 3.33
C LYS A 35 12.58 0.12 3.97
N GLU A 36 11.30 0.26 3.61
CA GLU A 36 10.20 -0.60 4.08
C GLU A 36 10.03 -1.86 3.19
N GLY A 37 11.00 -2.19 2.34
CA GLY A 37 10.95 -3.38 1.50
C GLY A 37 9.94 -3.29 0.35
N CYS A 38 9.54 -2.08 -0.07
CA CYS A 38 8.64 -1.87 -1.20
C CYS A 38 9.45 -1.73 -2.50
N LEU A 39 9.28 -2.65 -3.43
CA LEU A 39 9.75 -2.53 -4.81
C LEU A 39 8.87 -1.51 -5.55
N LEU A 40 9.49 -0.46 -6.08
CA LEU A 40 8.90 0.53 -6.96
C LEU A 40 9.42 0.29 -8.38
N VAL A 41 8.53 0.26 -9.36
CA VAL A 41 8.86 0.20 -10.79
C VAL A 41 8.20 1.37 -11.50
N TRP A 42 8.99 2.15 -12.22
CA TRP A 42 8.53 3.36 -12.88
C TRP A 42 8.79 3.32 -14.39
N GLY A 43 7.72 3.57 -15.14
CA GLY A 43 7.76 3.77 -16.57
C GLY A 43 8.12 2.51 -17.37
N GLY A 44 8.94 2.72 -18.42
CA GLY A 44 9.33 1.67 -19.36
C GLY A 44 8.51 1.67 -20.65
N VAL A 45 8.60 0.56 -21.38
CA VAL A 45 7.92 0.33 -22.67
C VAL A 45 7.00 -0.88 -22.51
N ARG A 46 5.79 -0.79 -23.08
CA ARG A 46 4.71 -1.80 -22.91
C ARG A 46 4.54 -2.76 -24.09
N ASP A 47 5.18 -2.49 -25.21
CA ASP A 47 5.09 -3.32 -26.42
C ASP A 47 6.44 -3.33 -27.12
N ILE A 48 6.92 -4.52 -27.48
CA ILE A 48 8.21 -4.73 -28.17
C ILE A 48 8.20 -4.19 -29.61
N TYR A 49 7.01 -4.03 -30.21
CA TYR A 49 6.87 -3.51 -31.57
C TYR A 49 6.61 -2.01 -31.61
N SER A 50 6.48 -1.35 -30.45
CA SER A 50 6.22 0.09 -30.36
C SER A 50 7.30 0.81 -29.55
N SER A 51 7.49 2.10 -29.85
CA SER A 51 8.28 3.00 -29.00
C SER A 51 7.45 3.66 -27.89
N HIS A 52 6.23 3.16 -27.64
CA HIS A 52 5.31 3.79 -26.69
C HIS A 52 5.78 3.59 -25.25
N ARG A 53 6.26 4.69 -24.66
CA ARG A 53 6.70 4.76 -23.27
C ARG A 53 5.52 5.02 -22.34
N THR A 54 5.59 4.47 -21.13
CA THR A 54 4.62 4.71 -20.08
C THR A 54 5.21 5.57 -18.96
N ASN A 55 4.35 6.34 -18.30
CA ASN A 55 4.61 7.04 -17.04
C ASN A 55 3.90 6.37 -15.84
N ILE A 56 3.48 5.11 -16.00
CA ILE A 56 2.85 4.34 -14.94
C ILE A 56 3.90 3.98 -13.90
N GLY A 57 3.58 4.26 -12.64
CA GLY A 57 4.27 3.71 -11.47
C GLY A 57 3.50 2.52 -10.93
N GLN A 58 4.20 1.45 -10.60
CA GLN A 58 3.65 0.28 -9.93
C GLN A 58 4.55 -0.10 -8.76
N TYR A 59 3.98 -0.73 -7.74
CA TYR A 59 4.72 -1.08 -6.54
C TYR A 59 4.24 -2.40 -5.93
N CYS A 60 5.13 -3.04 -5.19
CA CYS A 60 4.83 -4.25 -4.45
C CYS A 60 5.71 -4.35 -3.20
N TYR A 61 5.15 -4.79 -2.09
CA TYR A 61 5.92 -5.11 -0.89
C TYR A 61 6.55 -6.50 -1.00
N LEU A 62 7.88 -6.59 -0.90
CA LEU A 62 8.63 -7.84 -0.94
C LEU A 62 8.47 -8.66 0.34
N GLU A 63 8.22 -7.95 1.44
CA GLU A 63 7.91 -8.48 2.78
C GLU A 63 6.74 -7.70 3.37
N PRO A 64 5.99 -8.24 4.35
CA PRO A 64 4.94 -7.49 5.02
C PRO A 64 5.46 -6.14 5.55
N PRO A 65 4.81 -5.00 5.22
CA PRO A 65 5.23 -3.70 5.72
C PRO A 65 5.14 -3.64 7.25
N SER A 66 5.87 -2.71 7.86
CA SER A 66 5.71 -2.45 9.29
C SER A 66 4.28 -2.02 9.64
N LEU A 67 3.84 -2.31 10.88
CA LEU A 67 2.52 -1.88 11.38
C LEU A 67 2.35 -0.35 11.25
N LYS A 68 3.42 0.41 11.46
CA LYS A 68 3.45 1.86 11.25
C LYS A 68 3.10 2.23 9.81
N THR A 69 3.72 1.56 8.84
CA THR A 69 3.42 1.78 7.41
C THR A 69 1.99 1.40 7.07
N LEU A 70 1.49 0.26 7.55
CA LEU A 70 0.10 -0.16 7.34
C LEU A 70 -0.91 0.83 7.95
N ALA A 71 -0.66 1.31 9.17
CA ALA A 71 -1.50 2.33 9.81
C ALA A 71 -1.47 3.67 9.06
N ALA A 72 -0.31 4.08 8.54
CA ALA A 72 -0.23 5.28 7.71
C ALA A 72 -1.00 5.11 6.39
N LEU A 73 -0.91 3.94 5.75
CA LEU A 73 -1.67 3.63 4.53
C LEU A 73 -3.18 3.62 4.78
N SER A 74 -3.65 3.10 5.91
CA SER A 74 -5.08 3.09 6.25
C SER A 74 -5.64 4.49 6.50
N LEU A 75 -4.81 5.42 6.97
CA LEU A 75 -5.18 6.83 7.17
C LEU A 75 -5.14 7.65 5.88
N ARG A 76 -4.40 7.21 4.85
CA ARG A 76 -4.20 7.95 3.59
C ARG A 76 -5.48 8.48 2.94
N PRO A 77 -6.63 7.76 2.90
CA PRO A 77 -7.87 8.28 2.30
C PRO A 77 -8.43 9.51 3.04
N TYR A 78 -8.10 9.68 4.31
CA TYR A 78 -8.62 10.73 5.17
C TYR A 78 -7.66 11.92 5.33
N ILE A 79 -6.41 11.76 4.92
CA ILE A 79 -5.37 12.78 5.03
C ILE A 79 -5.09 13.33 3.62
N SER A 80 -5.45 14.60 3.39
CA SER A 80 -5.21 15.28 2.12
C SER A 80 -3.91 16.08 2.18
N TYR A 81 -2.93 15.67 1.38
CA TYR A 81 -1.73 16.47 1.07
C TYR A 81 -1.33 16.24 -0.39
N LYS A 82 -0.81 17.26 -1.05
CA LYS A 82 -0.36 17.25 -2.45
C LYS A 82 1.15 17.25 -2.58
N THR A 83 1.87 17.81 -1.61
CA THR A 83 3.33 17.90 -1.63
C THR A 83 3.96 17.24 -0.39
N VAL A 84 5.27 16.98 -0.47
CA VAL A 84 6.04 16.46 0.66
C VAL A 84 6.09 17.48 1.79
N GLU A 85 6.17 18.77 1.45
CA GLU A 85 6.14 19.86 2.43
C GLU A 85 4.79 19.91 3.16
N GLU A 86 3.68 19.76 2.45
CA GLU A 86 2.35 19.68 3.07
C GLU A 86 2.24 18.47 4.00
N ALA A 87 2.76 17.31 3.56
CA ALA A 87 2.80 16.10 4.39
C ALA A 87 3.60 16.31 5.68
N ASN A 88 4.76 16.96 5.58
CA ASN A 88 5.62 17.25 6.74
C ASN A 88 4.97 18.25 7.71
N ASN A 89 4.08 19.10 7.22
CA ASN A 89 3.36 20.10 8.00
C ASN A 89 1.98 19.63 8.48
N LEU A 90 1.64 18.35 8.31
CA LEU A 90 0.39 17.79 8.83
C LEU A 90 0.35 17.96 10.35
N ARG A 91 -0.50 18.87 10.80
CA ARG A 91 -0.69 19.11 12.21
C ARG A 91 -1.31 17.87 12.84
N PHE A 92 -0.82 17.50 14.02
CA PHE A 92 -1.37 16.42 14.84
C PHE A 92 -2.89 16.55 15.04
N SER A 93 -3.41 17.79 15.09
CA SER A 93 -4.85 18.05 15.16
C SER A 93 -5.64 17.46 13.99
N CYS A 94 -5.11 17.51 12.76
CA CYS A 94 -5.75 16.93 11.58
C CYS A 94 -5.79 15.40 11.65
N VAL A 95 -4.72 14.78 12.16
CA VAL A 95 -4.69 13.33 12.43
C VAL A 95 -5.74 12.95 13.48
N MET A 96 -5.89 13.75 14.54
CA MET A 96 -6.90 13.51 15.58
C MET A 96 -8.33 13.72 15.09
N GLU A 97 -8.58 14.66 14.18
CA GLU A 97 -9.88 14.82 13.53
C GLU A 97 -10.25 13.59 12.69
N VAL A 98 -9.30 13.04 11.95
CA VAL A 98 -9.48 11.78 11.21
C VAL A 98 -9.78 10.62 12.16
N VAL A 99 -9.00 10.47 13.23
CA VAL A 99 -9.24 9.41 14.24
C VAL A 99 -10.63 9.55 14.87
N ARG A 100 -11.05 10.78 15.21
CA ARG A 100 -12.41 11.03 15.73
C ARG A 100 -13.48 10.67 14.71
N GLY A 101 -13.29 11.01 13.44
CA GLY A 101 -14.19 10.62 12.35
C GLY A 101 -14.35 9.09 12.24
N ILE A 102 -13.23 8.36 12.23
CA ILE A 102 -13.22 6.89 12.17
C ILE A 102 -13.91 6.27 13.41
N CYS A 103 -13.60 6.75 14.62
CA CYS A 103 -14.23 6.26 15.84
C CYS A 103 -15.73 6.55 15.89
N SER A 104 -16.15 7.69 15.33
CA SER A 104 -17.57 8.08 15.27
C SER A 104 -18.35 7.21 14.28
N ASP A 105 -17.78 6.89 13.12
CA ASP A 105 -18.38 5.98 12.14
C ASP A 105 -18.45 4.51 12.62
N GLN A 106 -17.49 4.08 13.44
CA GLN A 106 -17.52 2.75 14.06
C GLN A 106 -18.62 2.62 15.15
N SER A 107 -19.00 3.72 15.80
CA SER A 107 -20.08 3.72 16.80
C SER A 107 -21.47 3.40 16.22
N LEU A 108 -21.66 3.57 14.91
CA LEU A 108 -22.90 3.25 14.19
C LEU A 108 -22.97 1.79 13.71
N LYS A 109 -21.89 1.00 13.83
CA LYS A 109 -21.80 -0.38 13.30
C LYS A 109 -21.78 -1.50 14.33
N CYS A 110 -21.69 -1.20 15.63
CA CYS A 110 -21.87 -2.20 16.68
C CYS A 110 -23.34 -2.19 17.15
N PRO A 111 -24.14 -3.25 16.90
CA PRO A 111 -25.39 -3.38 17.62
C PRO A 111 -25.08 -3.60 19.10
N SER A 112 -25.70 -2.81 19.98
CA SER A 112 -25.69 -3.08 21.42
C SER A 112 -26.15 -4.52 21.68
N PRO A 113 -25.51 -5.28 22.60
CA PRO A 113 -26.01 -6.59 22.97
C PRO A 113 -27.43 -6.42 23.52
N ALA A 114 -28.38 -7.11 22.90
CA ALA A 114 -29.77 -7.13 23.35
C ALA A 114 -29.79 -7.68 24.78
N ILE A 115 -30.13 -6.83 25.74
CA ILE A 115 -30.43 -7.24 27.10
C ILE A 115 -31.78 -7.97 27.01
N SER A 116 -31.77 -9.31 27.05
CA SER A 116 -33.00 -10.06 27.28
C SER A 116 -33.35 -9.92 28.76
N GLU A 117 -34.30 -9.05 29.08
CA GLU A 117 -35.00 -9.07 30.36
C GLU A 117 -35.68 -10.44 30.50
N ALA A 118 -35.15 -11.28 31.39
CA ALA A 118 -35.82 -12.48 31.82
C ALA A 118 -36.96 -12.06 32.75
N SER A 119 -38.19 -12.13 32.24
CA SER A 119 -39.41 -12.07 33.04
C SER A 119 -39.42 -13.26 34.00
N THR A 120 -39.23 -12.97 35.28
CA THR A 120 -39.61 -13.88 36.37
C THR A 120 -41.13 -14.02 36.40
N ASP A 121 -41.60 -15.23 36.13
CA ASP A 121 -42.81 -15.82 36.71
C ASP A 121 -42.40 -17.13 37.42
#